data_AF-A0A1G7HWB3-F1
#
_entry.id   AF-A0A1G7HWB3-F1
#
_cell.length_a   1.000
_cell.length_b   1.000
_cell.length_c   1.000
_cell.angle_alpha   90.00
_cell.angle_beta   90.00
_cell.angle_gamma   90.00
#
_symmetry.space_group_name_H-M   'P 1'
#
loop_
_entity.id
_entity.type
_entity.pdbx_description
1 polymer ?
#
loop_
_entity_poly.entity_id
_entity_poly.type
_entity_poly.pdbx_seq_one_letter_code
_entity_poly.pdbx_strand_id
1 'polypeptide(L)'
;MQPRTPPPSSPPADRARVDLPWPTILAVAVLTVGAVLLGQRDWAVPERVLRDWQVADVPSSLTALVLGVTATCLLVGSAVTLRGAALRPRDPVFLVWLAVSLLAAAALIWNALVLAADAEFQTGALIPVFHWMFTFVPALLTGLAARNRGAVRAVAAALGTGVVTVPLLGLGWSLFASRESMTAGLGNSLWATALLGVGPLVIAAAISRSSALSAAWKREHPTR
;
A
#
# COMPACT_ATOMS: atom_id res chain seq x y z
N MET A 1 9.62 -44.11 -49.17
CA MET A 1 9.69 -42.81 -48.48
C MET A 1 8.53 -42.74 -47.50
N GLN A 2 8.78 -42.88 -46.20
CA GLN A 2 7.73 -42.75 -45.19
C GLN A 2 7.40 -41.27 -44.97
N PRO A 3 6.11 -40.87 -45.00
CA PRO A 3 5.71 -39.50 -44.74
C PRO A 3 6.04 -39.13 -43.29
N ARG A 4 6.90 -38.13 -43.11
CA ARG A 4 7.17 -37.54 -41.79
C ARG A 4 5.90 -36.87 -41.30
N THR A 5 5.25 -37.45 -40.30
CA THR A 5 4.23 -36.77 -39.51
C THR A 5 4.84 -35.54 -38.86
N PRO A 6 4.26 -34.33 -39.05
CA PRO A 6 4.73 -33.13 -38.39
C PRO A 6 4.62 -33.31 -36.86
N PRO A 7 5.57 -32.76 -36.09
CA PRO A 7 5.49 -32.82 -34.63
C PRO A 7 4.20 -32.17 -34.15
N PRO A 8 3.59 -32.70 -33.06
CA PRO A 8 2.37 -32.12 -32.50
C PRO A 8 2.61 -30.65 -32.19
N SER A 9 1.74 -29.78 -32.71
CA SER A 9 1.77 -28.36 -32.40
C SER A 9 1.63 -28.19 -30.90
N SER A 10 2.63 -27.57 -30.27
CA SER A 10 2.59 -27.21 -28.86
C SER A 10 1.25 -26.53 -28.56
N PRO A 11 0.51 -26.95 -27.52
CA PRO A 11 -0.75 -26.30 -27.18
C PRO A 11 -0.49 -24.79 -27.01
N PRO A 12 -1.40 -23.93 -27.48
CA PRO A 12 -1.25 -22.49 -27.34
C PRO A 12 -1.00 -22.20 -25.87
N ALA A 13 0.05 -21.43 -25.59
CA ALA A 13 0.44 -21.02 -24.24
C ALA A 13 -0.80 -20.51 -23.53
N ASP A 14 -1.36 -21.38 -22.68
CA ASP A 14 -2.58 -21.13 -21.96
C ASP A 14 -2.34 -19.82 -21.22
N ARG A 15 -3.18 -18.82 -21.49
CA ARG A 15 -3.04 -17.50 -20.89
C ARG A 15 -3.14 -17.72 -19.39
N ALA A 16 -2.00 -17.88 -18.73
CA ALA A 16 -1.90 -18.26 -17.34
C ALA A 16 -2.80 -17.30 -16.58
N ARG A 17 -3.93 -17.81 -16.09
CA ARG A 17 -4.84 -17.02 -15.27
C ARG A 17 -3.99 -16.53 -14.13
N VAL A 18 -3.74 -15.23 -14.10
CA VAL A 18 -3.05 -14.61 -12.99
C VAL A 18 -4.05 -14.70 -11.86
N ASP A 19 -3.85 -15.68 -10.98
CA ASP A 19 -4.64 -15.77 -9.75
C ASP A 19 -4.49 -14.44 -9.03
N LEU A 20 -5.59 -13.67 -9.00
CA LEU A 20 -5.60 -12.41 -8.30
C LEU A 20 -5.29 -12.68 -6.83
N PRO A 21 -4.44 -11.86 -6.18
CA PRO A 21 -4.13 -12.00 -4.76
C PRO A 21 -5.30 -11.49 -3.92
N TRP A 22 -6.45 -12.16 -4.03
CA TRP A 22 -7.70 -11.87 -3.32
C TRP A 22 -7.52 -11.71 -1.81
N PRO A 23 -6.71 -12.55 -1.11
CA PRO A 23 -6.48 -12.35 0.31
C PRO A 23 -5.86 -10.99 0.64
N THR A 24 -4.94 -10.50 -0.19
CA THR A 24 -4.30 -9.19 -0.02
C THR A 24 -5.31 -8.07 -0.29
N ILE A 25 -6.10 -8.19 -1.35
CA ILE A 25 -7.13 -7.19 -1.71
C ILE A 25 -8.17 -7.10 -0.57
N LEU A 26 -8.63 -8.23 -0.06
CA LEU A 26 -9.59 -8.28 1.04
C LEU A 26 -8.99 -7.68 2.32
N ALA A 27 -7.74 -8.02 2.65
CA ALA A 27 -7.05 -7.44 3.80
C ALA A 27 -6.94 -5.91 3.70
N VAL A 28 -6.54 -5.39 2.54
CA VAL A 28 -6.50 -3.94 2.29
C VAL A 28 -7.87 -3.32 2.49
N ALA A 29 -8.92 -3.88 1.87
CA ALA A 29 -10.27 -3.34 1.95
C ALA A 29 -10.80 -3.33 3.40
N VAL A 30 -10.71 -4.46 4.11
CA VAL A 30 -11.19 -4.59 5.49
C VAL A 30 -10.44 -3.67 6.43
N LEU A 31 -9.11 -3.64 6.36
CA LEU A 31 -8.30 -2.75 7.20
C LEU A 31 -8.57 -1.27 6.88
N THR A 32 -8.74 -0.92 5.61
CA THR A 32 -9.02 0.47 5.21
C THR A 32 -10.37 0.93 5.72
N VAL A 33 -11.43 0.13 5.51
CA VAL A 33 -12.77 0.45 6.03
C VAL A 33 -12.75 0.53 7.55
N GLY A 34 -12.09 -0.42 8.23
CA GLY A 34 -11.95 -0.41 9.69
C GLY A 34 -11.19 0.83 10.19
N ALA A 35 -10.09 1.19 9.55
CA ALA A 35 -9.29 2.36 9.90
C ALA A 35 -10.06 3.67 9.70
N VAL A 36 -10.80 3.79 8.59
CA VAL A 36 -11.67 4.94 8.33
C VAL A 36 -12.80 5.02 9.37
N LEU A 37 -13.48 3.91 9.67
CA LEU A 37 -14.53 3.90 10.71
C LEU A 37 -14.00 4.27 12.09
N LEU A 38 -12.77 3.85 12.41
CA LEU A 38 -12.11 4.22 13.66
C LEU A 38 -11.75 5.71 13.66
N GLY A 39 -11.22 6.26 12.57
CA GLY A 39 -10.83 7.66 12.48
C GLY A 39 -12.00 8.65 12.59
N GLN A 40 -13.22 8.24 12.23
CA GLN A 40 -14.43 9.07 12.35
C GLN A 40 -14.99 9.17 13.78
N ARG A 41 -14.37 8.51 14.76
CA ARG A 41 -14.80 8.66 16.17
C ARG A 41 -14.36 10.02 16.71
N ASP A 42 -15.03 10.47 17.76
CA ASP A 42 -14.71 11.72 18.47
C ASP A 42 -13.41 11.59 19.28
N TRP A 43 -12.28 11.58 18.58
CA TRP A 43 -10.96 11.57 19.20
C TRP A 43 -10.59 12.97 19.69
N ALA A 44 -9.83 13.02 20.78
CA ALA A 44 -9.13 14.25 21.15
C ALA A 44 -8.11 14.60 20.05
N VAL A 45 -8.11 15.86 19.62
CA VAL A 45 -7.30 16.36 18.52
C VAL A 45 -5.99 16.94 19.07
N PRO A 46 -4.83 16.72 18.43
CA PRO A 46 -3.58 17.32 18.84
C PRO A 46 -3.53 18.82 18.50
N GLU A 47 -2.82 19.60 19.32
CA GLU A 47 -2.63 21.03 19.08
C GLU A 47 -1.47 21.30 18.11
N ARG A 48 -1.67 22.25 17.20
CA ARG A 48 -0.63 22.71 16.27
C ARG A 48 0.14 23.87 16.90
N VAL A 49 1.45 23.72 17.07
CA VAL A 49 2.30 24.84 17.52
C VAL A 49 2.47 25.81 16.36
N LEU A 50 1.79 26.96 16.40
CA LEU A 50 1.65 27.93 15.29
C LEU A 50 2.96 28.44 14.63
N ARG A 51 4.14 28.14 15.17
CA ARG A 51 5.44 28.57 14.62
C ARG A 51 6.29 27.45 14.01
N ASP A 52 5.97 26.18 14.23
CA ASP A 52 6.79 25.05 13.79
C ASP A 52 5.95 23.96 13.10
N TRP A 53 6.58 23.13 12.27
CA TRP A 53 5.96 21.91 11.71
C TRP A 53 5.70 20.82 12.79
N GLN A 54 5.65 21.19 14.07
CA GLN A 54 5.55 20.25 15.19
C GLN A 54 4.10 20.09 15.63
N VAL A 55 3.70 18.83 15.81
CA VAL A 55 2.47 18.45 16.48
C VAL A 55 2.80 18.29 17.96
N ALA A 56 2.22 19.13 18.82
CA ALA A 56 2.40 19.04 20.27
C ALA A 56 1.21 18.31 20.92
N ASP A 57 1.42 17.86 22.15
CA ASP A 57 0.36 17.36 23.04
C ASP A 57 -0.57 16.30 22.42
N VAL A 58 0.02 15.36 21.68
CA VAL A 58 -0.74 14.25 21.08
C VAL A 58 -1.41 13.42 22.17
N PRO A 59 -2.76 13.33 22.20
CA PRO A 59 -3.46 12.57 23.22
C PRO A 59 -3.04 11.10 23.20
N SER A 60 -2.81 10.52 24.38
CA SER A 60 -2.34 9.13 24.51
C SER A 60 -3.27 8.10 23.85
N SER A 61 -4.58 8.39 23.85
CA SER A 61 -5.59 7.57 23.17
C SER A 61 -5.43 7.58 21.65
N LEU A 62 -5.15 8.75 21.05
CA LEU A 62 -4.89 8.89 19.62
C LEU A 62 -3.57 8.22 19.24
N THR A 63 -2.52 8.40 20.05
CA THR A 63 -1.24 7.69 19.87
C THR A 63 -1.44 6.18 19.90
N ALA A 64 -2.18 5.66 20.89
CA ALA A 64 -2.44 4.23 21.03
C ALA A 64 -3.23 3.68 19.83
N LEU A 65 -4.24 4.43 19.34
CA LEU A 65 -4.99 4.07 18.13
C LEU A 65 -4.06 3.96 16.92
N VAL A 66 -3.32 5.03 16.62
CA VAL A 66 -2.49 5.13 15.42
C VAL A 66 -1.40 4.06 15.42
N LEU A 67 -0.75 3.83 16.56
CA LEU A 67 0.24 2.77 16.72
C LEU A 67 -0.39 1.38 16.64
N GLY A 68 -1.56 1.17 17.25
CA GLY A 68 -2.28 -0.10 17.20
C GLY A 68 -2.73 -0.49 15.79
N VAL A 69 -3.28 0.46 15.03
CA VAL A 69 -3.63 0.26 13.61
C VAL A 69 -2.38 -0.01 12.80
N THR A 70 -1.29 0.76 13.01
CA THR A 70 -0.01 0.55 12.32
C THR A 70 0.55 -0.85 12.57
N ALA A 71 0.62 -1.27 13.84
CA ALA A 71 1.10 -2.60 14.21
C ALA A 71 0.25 -3.70 13.58
N THR A 72 -1.08 -3.56 13.61
CA THR A 72 -2.01 -4.50 12.98
C THR A 72 -1.76 -4.60 11.48
N CYS A 73 -1.63 -3.46 10.79
CA CYS A 73 -1.38 -3.43 9.36
C CYS A 73 -0.02 -4.02 8.99
N LEU A 74 1.03 -3.77 9.77
CA LEU A 74 2.35 -4.36 9.57
C LEU A 74 2.35 -5.88 9.79
N LEU A 75 1.64 -6.38 10.79
CA LEU A 75 1.51 -7.82 11.06
C LEU A 75 0.75 -8.53 9.93
N VAL A 76 -0.42 -8.00 9.55
CA VAL A 76 -1.21 -8.57 8.45
C VAL A 76 -0.46 -8.45 7.13
N GLY A 77 0.12 -7.28 6.84
CA GLY A 77 0.94 -7.01 5.66
C GLY A 77 2.12 -7.97 5.55
N SER A 78 2.83 -8.23 6.66
CA SER A 78 3.92 -9.19 6.70
C SER A 78 3.44 -10.60 6.39
N ALA A 79 2.34 -11.03 7.02
CA ALA A 79 1.79 -12.37 6.82
C ALA A 79 1.33 -12.60 5.36
N VAL A 80 0.60 -11.65 4.76
CA VAL A 80 0.14 -11.79 3.37
C VAL A 80 1.28 -11.64 2.37
N THR A 81 2.29 -10.81 2.66
CA THR A 81 3.46 -10.65 1.77
C THR A 81 4.32 -11.90 1.77
N LEU A 82 4.63 -12.46 2.95
CA LEU A 82 5.39 -13.71 3.07
C LEU A 82 4.70 -14.85 2.32
N ARG A 83 3.37 -14.98 2.47
CA ARG A 83 2.59 -16.01 1.77
C ARG A 83 2.47 -15.74 0.27
N GLY A 84 2.02 -14.55 -0.11
CA GLY A 84 1.72 -14.20 -1.51
C GLY A 84 2.96 -14.12 -2.40
N ALA A 85 4.11 -13.71 -1.86
CA ALA A 85 5.37 -13.70 -2.58
C ALA A 85 6.24 -14.95 -2.34
N ALA A 86 5.75 -15.92 -1.54
CA ALA A 86 6.47 -17.13 -1.13
C ALA A 86 7.90 -16.83 -0.59
N LEU A 87 8.00 -15.81 0.26
CA LEU A 87 9.25 -15.34 0.83
C LEU A 87 9.51 -15.98 2.19
N ARG A 88 10.78 -16.04 2.59
CA ARG A 88 11.19 -16.41 3.95
C ARG A 88 11.40 -15.15 4.79
N PRO A 89 11.26 -15.21 6.13
CA PRO A 89 11.48 -14.04 7.01
C PRO A 89 12.87 -13.41 6.90
N ARG A 90 13.89 -14.19 6.48
CA ARG A 90 15.26 -13.71 6.24
C ARG A 90 15.57 -13.43 4.76
N ASP A 91 14.58 -13.51 3.88
CA ASP A 91 14.79 -13.20 2.45
C ASP A 91 15.09 -11.69 2.30
N PRO A 92 16.15 -11.29 1.57
CA PRO A 92 16.49 -9.87 1.39
C PRO A 92 15.34 -9.06 0.81
N VAL A 93 14.49 -9.65 -0.05
CA VAL A 93 13.31 -8.97 -0.60
C VAL A 93 12.31 -8.63 0.50
N PHE A 94 12.11 -9.54 1.46
CA PHE A 94 11.22 -9.29 2.59
C PHE A 94 11.81 -8.26 3.55
N LEU A 95 13.13 -8.26 3.76
CA LEU A 95 13.81 -7.24 4.57
C LEU A 95 13.68 -5.85 3.95
N VAL A 96 13.83 -5.73 2.63
CA VAL A 96 13.56 -4.48 1.90
C VAL A 96 12.10 -4.07 2.06
N TRP A 97 11.16 -5.01 1.89
CA TRP A 97 9.74 -4.75 2.10
C TRP A 97 9.45 -4.24 3.51
N LEU A 98 10.03 -4.85 4.53
CA LEU A 98 9.83 -4.46 5.92
C LEU A 98 10.41 -3.07 6.19
N ALA A 99 11.65 -2.81 5.78
CA ALA A 99 12.29 -1.51 5.97
C ALA A 99 11.52 -0.38 5.30
N VAL A 100 11.11 -0.59 4.03
CA VAL A 100 10.33 0.38 3.26
C VAL A 100 8.94 0.59 3.87
N SER A 101 8.28 -0.47 4.34
CA SER A 101 6.95 -0.38 4.98
C SER A 101 7.01 0.32 6.33
N LEU A 102 8.06 0.11 7.13
CA LEU A 102 8.28 0.82 8.38
C LEU A 102 8.51 2.32 8.16
N LEU A 103 9.33 2.67 7.16
CA LEU A 103 9.56 4.07 6.80
C LEU A 103 8.27 4.74 6.31
N ALA A 104 7.51 4.07 5.45
CA ALA A 104 6.22 4.55 4.97
C ALA A 104 5.20 4.71 6.11
N ALA A 105 5.15 3.74 7.03
CA ALA A 105 4.29 3.80 8.21
C ALA A 105 4.64 4.99 9.10
N ALA A 106 5.93 5.22 9.40
CA ALA A 106 6.36 6.37 10.19
C ALA A 106 5.96 7.69 9.52
N ALA A 107 6.14 7.80 8.20
CA ALA A 107 5.75 8.98 7.44
C ALA A 107 4.22 9.19 7.41
N LEU A 108 3.44 8.11 7.33
CA LEU A 108 1.98 8.15 7.37
C LEU A 108 1.43 8.45 8.77
N ILE A 109 2.07 7.96 9.84
CA ILE A 109 1.75 8.33 11.22
C ILE A 109 1.92 9.85 11.38
N TRP A 110 3.07 10.37 10.96
CA TRP A 110 3.32 11.81 10.97
C TRP A 110 2.27 12.58 10.18
N ASN A 111 1.99 12.15 8.95
CA ASN A 111 0.97 12.76 8.10
C ASN A 111 -0.42 12.73 8.75
N ALA A 112 -0.82 11.62 9.37
CA ALA A 112 -2.10 11.49 10.05
C ALA A 112 -2.23 12.43 11.25
N LEU A 113 -1.15 12.63 12.02
CA LEU A 113 -1.14 13.57 13.15
C LEU A 113 -1.22 15.03 12.68
N VAL A 114 -0.52 15.38 11.60
CA VAL A 114 -0.61 16.72 11.00
C VAL A 114 -2.01 16.98 10.46
N LEU A 115 -2.59 16.01 9.74
CA LEU A 115 -3.96 16.09 9.23
C LEU A 115 -4.99 16.17 10.37
N ALA A 116 -4.79 15.46 11.47
CA ALA A 116 -5.66 15.57 12.64
C ALA A 116 -5.61 16.98 13.23
N ALA A 117 -4.41 17.55 13.42
CA ALA A 117 -4.25 18.92 13.92
C ALA A 117 -4.91 19.97 13.00
N ASP A 118 -4.91 19.72 11.69
CA ASP A 118 -5.49 20.62 10.68
C ASP A 118 -7.00 20.50 10.52
N ALA A 119 -7.64 19.52 11.18
CA ALA A 119 -9.09 19.35 11.16
C ALA A 119 -9.84 20.59 11.67
N GLU A 120 -9.21 21.40 12.54
CA GLU A 120 -9.82 22.61 13.11
C GLU A 120 -9.80 23.82 12.15
N PHE A 121 -8.85 23.86 11.23
CA PHE A 121 -8.61 25.04 10.38
C PHE A 121 -9.17 24.90 8.96
N GLN A 122 -9.70 23.72 8.58
CA GLN A 122 -10.16 23.38 7.22
C GLN A 122 -9.16 23.67 6.10
N THR A 123 -7.89 23.95 6.42
CA THR A 123 -6.81 24.34 5.49
C THR A 123 -6.01 23.14 4.98
N GLY A 124 -6.69 21.99 4.81
CA GLY A 124 -6.08 20.80 4.21
C GLY A 124 -5.87 20.97 2.71
N ALA A 125 -4.74 21.54 2.29
CA ALA A 125 -4.38 21.57 0.90
C ALA A 125 -4.10 20.14 0.40
N LEU A 126 -5.02 19.60 -0.39
CA LEU A 126 -4.80 18.39 -1.18
C LEU A 126 -3.63 18.66 -2.13
N ILE A 127 -2.44 18.18 -1.79
CA ILE A 127 -1.28 18.12 -2.69
C ILE A 127 -1.20 16.67 -3.20
N PRO A 128 -1.79 16.34 -4.36
CA PRO A 128 -2.00 14.94 -4.76
C PRO A 128 -0.68 14.20 -4.96
N VAL A 129 0.32 14.88 -5.53
CA VAL A 129 1.65 14.32 -5.81
C VAL A 129 2.34 13.86 -4.52
N PHE A 130 2.24 14.62 -3.44
CA PHE A 130 2.86 14.27 -2.16
C PHE A 130 2.21 13.04 -1.55
N HIS A 131 0.87 12.99 -1.54
CA HIS A 131 0.14 11.86 -0.98
C HIS A 131 0.34 10.57 -1.77
N TRP A 132 0.51 10.67 -3.08
CA TRP A 132 0.86 9.53 -3.93
C TRP A 132 2.20 8.91 -3.53
N MET A 133 3.17 9.70 -3.06
CA MET A 133 4.47 9.16 -2.66
C MET A 133 4.37 8.14 -1.53
N PHE A 134 3.42 8.30 -0.60
CA PHE A 134 3.24 7.38 0.53
C PHE A 134 2.80 5.97 0.14
N THR A 135 2.17 5.81 -1.03
CA THR A 135 1.68 4.51 -1.51
C THR A 135 2.46 4.02 -2.72
N PHE A 136 2.74 4.90 -3.68
CA PHE A 136 3.45 4.59 -4.91
C PHE A 136 4.91 4.17 -4.66
N VAL A 137 5.68 4.98 -3.93
CA VAL A 137 7.12 4.75 -3.77
C VAL A 137 7.38 3.44 -3.01
N PRO A 138 6.71 3.15 -1.87
CA PRO A 138 6.87 1.87 -1.20
C PRO A 138 6.53 0.67 -2.07
N ALA A 139 5.40 0.73 -2.77
CA ALA A 139 4.94 -0.36 -3.63
C ALA A 139 5.90 -0.60 -4.80
N LEU A 140 6.39 0.48 -5.42
CA LEU A 140 7.32 0.37 -6.53
C LEU A 140 8.67 -0.20 -6.09
N LEU A 141 9.25 0.29 -4.99
CA LEU A 141 10.55 -0.17 -4.50
C LEU A 141 10.51 -1.66 -4.14
N THR A 142 9.45 -2.11 -3.48
CA THR A 142 9.30 -3.52 -3.08
C THR A 142 9.01 -4.44 -4.25
N GLY A 143 8.18 -4.01 -5.20
CA GLY A 143 7.95 -4.76 -6.44
C GLY A 143 9.21 -4.86 -7.31
N LEU A 144 10.00 -3.79 -7.39
CA LEU A 144 11.29 -3.81 -8.08
C LEU A 144 12.32 -4.71 -7.38
N ALA A 145 12.37 -4.72 -6.05
CA ALA A 145 13.23 -5.64 -5.30
C ALA A 145 12.89 -7.12 -5.60
N ALA A 146 11.61 -7.41 -5.84
CA ALA A 146 11.10 -8.73 -6.16
C ALA A 146 11.12 -9.06 -7.68
N ARG A 147 11.51 -8.14 -8.57
CA ARG A 147 11.37 -8.28 -10.04
C ARG A 147 12.02 -9.53 -10.63
N ASN A 148 13.14 -9.97 -10.03
CA ASN A 148 13.88 -11.15 -10.48
C ASN A 148 13.25 -12.47 -10.03
N ARG A 149 12.25 -12.43 -9.13
CA ARG A 149 11.55 -13.60 -8.61
C ARG A 149 10.29 -13.95 -9.40
N GLY A 150 9.99 -13.19 -10.47
CA GLY A 150 8.83 -13.39 -11.35
C GLY A 150 7.70 -12.38 -11.10
N ALA A 151 6.86 -12.19 -12.12
CA ALA A 151 5.84 -11.14 -12.14
C ALA A 151 4.82 -11.26 -11.00
N VAL A 152 4.36 -12.49 -10.70
CA VAL A 152 3.39 -12.73 -9.61
C VAL A 152 3.96 -12.30 -8.26
N ARG A 153 5.23 -12.66 -7.97
CA ARG A 153 5.88 -12.31 -6.69
C ARG A 153 6.20 -10.83 -6.60
N ALA A 154 6.57 -10.19 -7.72
CA ALA A 154 6.78 -8.75 -7.78
C ALA A 154 5.50 -7.97 -7.48
N VAL A 155 4.38 -8.37 -8.09
CA VAL A 155 3.06 -7.80 -7.82
C VAL A 155 2.62 -8.07 -6.39
N ALA A 156 2.80 -9.29 -5.87
CA ALA A 156 2.44 -9.62 -4.50
C ALA A 156 3.22 -8.79 -3.47
N ALA A 157 4.52 -8.57 -3.69
CA ALA A 157 5.34 -7.71 -2.83
C ALA A 157 4.86 -6.24 -2.86
N ALA A 158 4.59 -5.71 -4.06
CA ALA A 158 4.07 -4.35 -4.23
C ALA A 158 2.68 -4.17 -3.58
N LEU A 159 1.75 -5.10 -3.80
CA LEU A 159 0.42 -5.04 -3.19
C LEU A 159 0.47 -5.25 -1.67
N GLY A 160 1.45 -6.01 -1.19
CA GLY A 160 1.70 -6.22 0.23
C GLY A 160 1.94 -4.91 0.99
N THR A 161 2.64 -3.93 0.40
CA THR A 161 2.82 -2.62 1.05
C THR A 161 1.50 -1.85 1.16
N GLY A 162 0.56 -2.07 0.25
CA GLY A 162 -0.76 -1.46 0.28
C GLY A 162 -1.58 -1.82 1.51
N VAL A 163 -1.33 -3.00 2.11
CA VAL A 163 -1.95 -3.45 3.37
C VAL A 163 -1.55 -2.56 4.54
N VAL A 164 -0.40 -1.89 4.42
CA VAL A 164 0.11 -0.95 5.42
C VAL A 164 -0.28 0.47 5.05
N THR A 165 0.02 0.87 3.82
CA THR A 165 -0.04 2.29 3.46
C THR A 165 -1.45 2.80 3.19
N VAL A 166 -2.34 1.99 2.61
CA VAL A 166 -3.70 2.43 2.27
C VAL A 166 -4.57 2.61 3.52
N PRO A 167 -4.61 1.67 4.48
CA PRO A 167 -5.39 1.88 5.71
C PRO A 167 -4.89 3.07 6.54
N LEU A 168 -3.58 3.26 6.64
CA LEU A 168 -3.01 4.40 7.38
C LEU A 168 -3.26 5.74 6.69
N LEU A 169 -3.22 5.78 5.36
CA LEU A 169 -3.62 6.96 4.60
C LEU A 169 -5.11 7.27 4.84
N GLY A 170 -5.97 6.24 4.80
CA GLY A 170 -7.40 6.40 5.07
C GLY A 170 -7.70 6.84 6.50
N LEU A 171 -6.94 6.34 7.48
CA LEU A 171 -7.01 6.83 8.86
C LEU A 171 -6.70 8.32 8.93
N GLY A 172 -5.63 8.79 8.27
CA GLY A 172 -5.25 10.20 8.24
C GLY A 172 -6.34 11.10 7.66
N TRP A 173 -6.91 10.73 6.49
CA TRP A 173 -8.04 11.46 5.91
C TRP A 173 -9.28 11.44 6.79
N SER A 174 -9.52 10.32 7.46
CA SER A 174 -10.65 10.21 8.37
C SER A 174 -10.50 11.05 9.62
N LEU A 175 -9.30 11.19 10.16
CA LEU A 175 -9.04 12.08 11.30
C LEU A 175 -9.23 13.54 10.88
N PHE A 176 -8.78 13.92 9.68
CA PHE A 176 -9.03 15.25 9.11
C PHE A 176 -10.54 15.54 8.94
N ALA A 177 -11.29 14.60 8.39
CA ALA A 177 -12.71 14.74 8.13
C ALA A 177 -13.61 14.44 9.34
N SER A 178 -13.05 14.18 10.53
CA SER A 178 -13.79 13.77 11.74
C SER A 178 -14.76 14.84 12.26
N ARG A 179 -14.55 16.12 11.89
CA ARG A 179 -15.43 17.24 12.25
C ARG A 179 -16.61 17.42 11.29
N GLU A 180 -16.62 16.70 10.16
CA GLU A 180 -17.75 16.69 9.23
C GLU A 180 -18.87 15.77 9.77
N SER A 181 -20.06 15.84 9.15
CA SER A 181 -21.08 14.80 9.40
C SER A 181 -20.54 13.41 9.06
N MET A 182 -20.87 12.37 9.84
CA MET A 182 -20.37 11.00 9.65
C MET A 182 -20.46 10.52 8.19
N THR A 183 -21.57 10.80 7.50
CA THR A 183 -21.76 10.40 6.09
C THR A 183 -20.82 11.14 5.13
N ALA A 184 -20.63 12.45 5.33
CA ALA A 184 -19.72 13.25 4.52
C ALA A 184 -18.26 12.88 4.79
N GLY A 185 -17.87 12.77 6.07
CA GLY A 185 -16.52 12.43 6.47
C GLY A 185 -16.10 11.04 5.99
N LEU A 186 -16.98 10.04 6.08
CA LEU A 186 -16.75 8.72 5.50
C LEU A 186 -16.59 8.77 3.99
N GLY A 187 -17.50 9.45 3.28
CA GLY A 187 -17.47 9.56 1.83
C GLY A 187 -16.19 10.22 1.33
N ASN A 188 -15.82 11.35 1.94
CA ASN A 188 -14.62 12.10 1.60
C ASN A 188 -13.34 11.29 1.88
N SER A 189 -13.28 10.62 3.04
CA SER A 189 -12.13 9.78 3.41
C SER A 189 -11.93 8.61 2.46
N LEU A 190 -13.00 7.90 2.11
CA LEU A 190 -12.94 6.77 1.17
C LEU A 190 -12.58 7.23 -0.23
N TRP A 191 -13.15 8.35 -0.69
CA TRP A 191 -12.84 8.93 -1.99
C TRP A 191 -11.36 9.35 -2.09
N ALA A 192 -10.87 10.10 -1.11
CA ALA A 192 -9.47 10.53 -1.04
C ALA A 192 -8.53 9.32 -0.98
N THR A 193 -8.86 8.31 -0.19
CA THR A 193 -8.06 7.07 -0.07
C THR A 193 -8.05 6.27 -1.38
N ALA A 194 -9.17 6.21 -2.09
CA ALA A 194 -9.24 5.52 -3.37
C ALA A 194 -8.34 6.20 -4.42
N LEU A 195 -8.42 7.53 -4.53
CA LEU A 195 -7.65 8.28 -5.53
C LEU A 195 -6.16 8.41 -5.18
N LEU A 196 -5.84 8.70 -3.92
CA LEU A 196 -4.49 9.01 -3.48
C LEU A 196 -3.74 7.79 -2.91
N GLY A 197 -4.45 6.73 -2.56
CA GLY A 197 -3.87 5.50 -2.04
C GLY A 197 -3.94 4.35 -3.03
N VAL A 198 -5.15 3.99 -3.46
CA VAL A 198 -5.37 2.79 -4.29
C VAL A 198 -4.89 3.00 -5.72
N GLY A 199 -5.20 4.15 -6.34
CA GLY A 199 -4.74 4.50 -7.69
C GLY A 199 -3.21 4.34 -7.87
N PRO A 200 -2.38 5.10 -7.14
CA PRO A 200 -0.91 4.96 -7.19
C PRO A 200 -0.40 3.55 -6.86
N LEU A 201 -1.01 2.83 -5.92
CA LEU A 201 -0.66 1.44 -5.62
C LEU A 201 -0.84 0.52 -6.83
N VAL A 202 -1.98 0.65 -7.53
CA VAL A 202 -2.27 -0.13 -8.75
C VAL A 202 -1.26 0.18 -9.85
N ILE A 203 -0.90 1.45 -10.03
CA ILE A 203 0.12 1.87 -11.01
C ILE A 203 1.47 1.24 -10.66
N ALA A 204 1.90 1.32 -9.40
CA ALA A 204 3.17 0.72 -8.95
C ALA A 204 3.20 -0.80 -9.14
N ALA A 205 2.09 -1.50 -8.86
CA ALA A 205 1.96 -2.93 -9.09
C ALA A 205 2.05 -3.28 -10.60
N ALA A 206 1.42 -2.47 -11.46
CA ALA A 206 1.51 -2.64 -12.92
C ALA A 206 2.95 -2.44 -13.43
N ILE A 207 3.66 -1.39 -12.98
CA ILE A 207 5.07 -1.15 -13.33
C ILE A 207 5.96 -2.30 -12.86
N SER A 208 5.71 -2.82 -11.65
CA SER A 208 6.45 -3.95 -11.08
C SER A 208 6.26 -5.23 -11.90
N ARG A 209 5.04 -5.48 -12.37
CA ARG A 209 4.73 -6.58 -13.29
C ARG A 209 5.51 -6.44 -14.60
N SER A 210 5.42 -5.30 -15.26
CA SER A 210 6.11 -5.04 -16.53
C SER A 210 7.63 -5.20 -16.37
N SER A 211 8.19 -4.65 -15.30
CA SER A 211 9.62 -4.76 -14.98
C SER A 211 10.07 -6.22 -14.79
N ALA A 212 9.26 -7.04 -14.13
CA ALA A 212 9.56 -8.46 -13.93
C ALA A 212 9.48 -9.26 -15.24
N LEU A 213 8.53 -8.95 -16.13
CA LEU A 213 8.42 -9.56 -17.45
C LEU A 213 9.62 -9.20 -18.33
N SER A 214 10.02 -7.92 -18.34
CA SER A 214 11.23 -7.48 -19.06
C SER A 214 12.49 -8.16 -18.52
N ALA A 215 12.60 -8.35 -17.20
CA ALA A 215 13.72 -9.06 -16.60
C ALA A 215 13.74 -10.55 -16.98
N ALA A 216 12.58 -11.20 -17.13
CA ALA A 216 12.49 -12.57 -17.62
C ALA A 216 12.93 -12.69 -19.08
N TRP A 217 12.42 -11.80 -19.94
CA TRP A 217 12.77 -11.79 -21.36
C TRP A 217 14.28 -11.61 -21.60
N LYS A 218 14.93 -10.70 -20.85
CA LYS A 218 16.39 -10.50 -20.91
C LYS A 218 17.20 -11.73 -20.48
N ARG A 219 16.68 -12.57 -19.59
CA ARG A 219 17.33 -13.83 -19.19
C ARG A 219 17.25 -14.90 -20.28
N GLU A 220 16.17 -14.90 -21.04
CA GLU A 220 15.97 -15.83 -22.17
C GLU A 220 16.75 -15.40 -23.42
N HIS A 221 17.01 -14.11 -23.60
CA HIS A 221 17.68 -13.54 -24.78
C HIS A 221 18.91 -12.71 -24.39
N PRO A 222 19.97 -13.32 -23.82
CA PRO A 222 21.11 -12.58 -23.27
C PRO A 222 21.96 -11.82 -24.31
N THR A 223 21.79 -12.10 -25.61
CA THR A 223 22.56 -11.53 -26.72
C THR A 223 21.80 -10.46 -27.52
N ARG A 224 20.61 -10.04 -27.07
CA ARG A 224 19.80 -8.96 -27.67
C ARG A 224 19.50 -7.88 -26.64
#